data_AF-U7KJJ7-F1
#
_entry.id   AF-U7KJJ7-F1
#
_cell.length_a   1.000
_cell.length_b   1.000
_cell.length_c   1.000
_cell.angle_alpha   90.00
_cell.angle_beta   90.00
_cell.angle_gamma   90.00
#
_symmetry.space_group_name_H-M   'P 1'
#
loop_
_entity.id
_entity.type
_entity.pdbx_description
1 polymer ?
#
loop_
_entity_poly.entity_id
_entity_poly.type
_entity_poly.pdbx_seq_one_letter_code
_entity_poly.pdbx_strand_id
1 'polypeptide(L)'
;MKQYTAHQIAEWLVAWAEETEEAELTPLKIQKLLYYAKGLYMRASGGVPLFNERMEAWAHGPVVVDIYRELKEYGKSPIDPDTFISDDFNWDDYRPVEDTLIDYGISMAPIRRGLYVIKPTRSHLGRKTSLKKNGGLRFLMPTSKNTSTRYGKEE
;
A
#
# COMPACT_ATOMS: atom_id res chain seq x y z
N MET A 1 -21.98 -1.24 -6.02
CA MET A 1 -20.54 -1.35 -5.70
C MET A 1 -20.23 -0.36 -4.59
N LYS A 2 -19.37 -0.71 -3.63
CA LYS A 2 -18.95 0.21 -2.55
C LYS A 2 -18.20 1.38 -3.17
N GLN A 3 -18.61 2.59 -2.88
CA GLN A 3 -17.91 3.81 -3.31
C GLN A 3 -16.86 4.15 -2.25
N TYR A 4 -15.63 4.42 -2.68
CA TYR A 4 -14.56 4.87 -1.80
C TYR A 4 -14.36 6.37 -1.94
N THR A 5 -13.80 6.99 -0.91
CA THR A 5 -13.24 8.34 -1.00
C THR A 5 -11.80 8.26 -1.50
N ALA A 6 -11.30 9.35 -2.09
CA ALA A 6 -9.90 9.45 -2.49
C ALA A 6 -8.95 9.31 -1.29
N HIS A 7 -9.40 9.75 -0.11
CA HIS A 7 -8.63 9.65 1.14
C HIS A 7 -8.46 8.19 1.56
N GLN A 8 -9.55 7.42 1.58
CA GLN A 8 -9.50 5.98 1.88
C GLN A 8 -8.56 5.21 0.94
N ILE A 9 -8.56 5.55 -0.34
CA ILE A 9 -7.62 4.93 -1.29
C ILE A 9 -6.18 5.39 -1.02
N ALA A 10 -5.97 6.65 -0.64
CA ALA A 10 -4.65 7.14 -0.26
C ALA A 10 -4.12 6.44 1.01
N GLU A 11 -4.96 6.24 2.04
CA GLU A 11 -4.62 5.48 3.24
C GLU A 11 -4.19 4.06 2.88
N TRP A 12 -4.96 3.39 2.02
CA TRP A 12 -4.62 2.04 1.55
C TRP A 12 -3.25 2.02 0.84
N LEU A 13 -2.96 3.01 -0.01
CA LEU A 13 -1.68 3.09 -0.72
C LEU A 13 -0.50 3.30 0.24
N VAL A 14 -0.66 4.12 1.28
CA VAL A 14 0.37 4.36 2.30
C VAL A 14 0.57 3.10 3.15
N ALA A 15 -0.51 2.46 3.59
CA ALA A 15 -0.44 1.20 4.33
C ALA A 15 0.24 0.10 3.52
N TRP A 16 -0.04 0.04 2.22
CA TRP A 16 0.54 -0.96 1.31
C TRP A 16 2.04 -0.72 1.08
N ALA A 17 2.45 0.54 0.93
CA ALA A 17 3.86 0.88 0.78
C ALA A 17 4.69 0.55 2.03
N GLU A 18 4.12 0.75 3.23
CA GLU A 18 4.76 0.38 4.50
C GLU A 18 4.92 -1.15 4.63
N GLU A 19 3.86 -1.93 4.40
CA GLU A 19 3.89 -3.39 4.52
C GLU A 19 4.83 -4.06 3.51
N THR A 20 4.97 -3.47 2.32
CA THR A 20 5.82 -4.02 1.26
C THR A 20 7.29 -3.57 1.34
N GLU A 21 7.64 -2.78 2.37
CA GLU A 21 8.94 -2.09 2.48
C GLU A 21 9.30 -1.33 1.19
N GLU A 22 8.29 -0.84 0.47
CA GLU A 22 8.48 -0.10 -0.77
C GLU A 22 9.01 1.32 -0.51
N ALA A 23 9.39 2.01 -1.60
CA ALA A 23 9.94 3.35 -1.49
C ALA A 23 8.90 4.34 -0.94
N GLU A 24 9.22 4.98 0.18
CA GLU A 24 8.54 6.11 0.82
C GLU A 24 7.64 6.93 -0.14
N LEU A 25 6.34 6.98 0.18
CA LEU A 25 5.37 7.71 -0.64
C LEU A 25 5.42 9.21 -0.32
N THR A 26 5.70 10.01 -1.34
CA THR A 26 5.58 11.47 -1.26
C THR A 26 4.20 11.91 -1.74
N PRO A 27 3.73 13.12 -1.40
CA PRO A 27 2.44 13.64 -1.87
C PRO A 27 2.26 13.55 -3.39
N LEU A 28 3.32 13.83 -4.15
CA LEU A 28 3.27 13.75 -5.61
C LEU A 28 3.12 12.31 -6.13
N LYS A 29 3.71 11.32 -5.45
CA LYS A 29 3.54 9.91 -5.80
C LYS A 29 2.09 9.47 -5.55
N ILE A 30 1.50 9.85 -4.42
CA ILE A 30 0.09 9.55 -4.11
C ILE A 30 -0.83 10.10 -5.20
N GLN A 31 -0.64 11.35 -5.62
CA GLN A 31 -1.47 11.96 -6.68
C GLN A 31 -1.43 11.16 -7.98
N LYS A 32 -0.24 10.67 -8.37
CA LYS A 32 -0.10 9.80 -9.54
C LYS A 32 -0.83 8.47 -9.33
N LEU A 33 -0.61 7.81 -8.19
CA LEU A 33 -1.24 6.52 -7.88
C LEU A 33 -2.77 6.62 -7.88
N LEU A 34 -3.34 7.66 -7.29
CA LEU A 34 -4.79 7.91 -7.28
C LEU A 34 -5.37 8.07 -8.69
N TYR A 35 -4.67 8.77 -9.58
CA TYR A 35 -5.09 8.92 -10.97
C TYR A 35 -5.18 7.56 -11.69
N TYR A 36 -4.13 6.74 -11.56
CA TYR A 36 -4.10 5.45 -12.21
C TYR A 36 -5.12 4.47 -11.61
N ALA A 37 -5.24 4.43 -10.28
CA ALA A 37 -6.24 3.64 -9.58
C ALA A 37 -7.66 3.98 -10.07
N LYS A 38 -7.98 5.27 -10.21
CA LYS A 38 -9.28 5.72 -10.74
C LYS A 38 -9.50 5.23 -12.18
N GLY A 39 -8.53 5.43 -13.07
CA GLY A 39 -8.65 5.04 -14.48
C GLY A 39 -8.78 3.53 -14.70
N LEU A 40 -7.97 2.74 -14.00
CA LEU A 40 -8.01 1.28 -14.09
C LEU A 40 -9.29 0.71 -13.51
N TYR A 41 -9.72 1.21 -12.35
CA TYR A 41 -10.99 0.80 -11.76
C TYR A 41 -12.16 1.16 -12.65
N MET A 42 -12.17 2.36 -13.24
CA MET A 42 -13.20 2.75 -14.22
C MET A 42 -13.22 1.80 -15.42
N ARG A 43 -12.06 1.40 -15.92
CA ARG A 43 -11.97 0.43 -17.02
C ARG A 43 -12.52 -0.94 -16.62
N ALA A 44 -12.14 -1.45 -15.45
CA ALA A 44 -12.54 -2.77 -14.97
C ALA A 44 -14.04 -2.85 -14.58
N SER A 45 -14.57 -1.75 -14.05
CA SER A 45 -15.95 -1.66 -13.56
C SER A 45 -16.98 -1.25 -14.63
N GLY A 46 -16.56 -1.07 -15.89
CA GLY A 46 -17.45 -0.66 -16.97
C GLY A 46 -17.87 0.82 -16.90
N GLY A 47 -17.01 1.69 -16.37
CA GLY A 47 -17.18 3.14 -16.35
C GLY A 47 -17.49 3.75 -14.98
N VAL A 48 -17.49 2.95 -13.90
CA VAL A 48 -17.77 3.45 -12.55
C VAL A 48 -16.48 3.97 -11.90
N PRO A 49 -16.42 5.22 -11.44
CA PRO A 49 -15.23 5.75 -10.79
C PRO A 49 -14.98 5.11 -9.42
N LEU A 50 -13.70 4.88 -9.10
CA LEU A 50 -13.27 4.37 -7.79
C LEU A 50 -13.68 5.33 -6.66
N PHE A 51 -13.53 6.62 -6.94
CA PHE A 51 -13.85 7.73 -6.05
C PHE A 51 -14.35 8.94 -6.87
N ASN A 52 -15.23 9.74 -6.28
CA ASN A 52 -15.96 10.81 -6.98
C ASN A 52 -15.29 12.18 -6.92
N GLU A 53 -14.27 12.33 -6.09
CA GLU A 53 -13.52 13.55 -5.89
C GLU A 53 -12.96 14.08 -7.22
N ARG A 54 -12.98 15.40 -7.33
CA ARG A 54 -12.62 16.11 -8.55
C ARG A 54 -11.12 15.96 -8.79
N MET A 55 -10.77 15.61 -10.02
CA MET A 55 -9.39 15.65 -10.50
C MET A 55 -9.21 16.81 -11.46
N GLU A 56 -8.11 17.53 -11.32
CA GLU A 56 -7.74 18.66 -12.16
C GLU A 56 -6.41 18.41 -12.85
N ALA A 57 -6.28 18.86 -14.10
CA ALA A 57 -5.03 18.78 -14.84
C ALA A 57 -4.11 19.94 -14.42
N TRP A 58 -3.08 19.65 -13.64
CA TRP A 58 -2.08 20.63 -13.20
C TRP A 58 -0.74 20.41 -13.93
N ALA A 59 0.21 21.32 -13.75
CA ALA A 59 1.50 21.30 -14.45
C ALA A 59 2.30 19.99 -14.30
N HIS A 60 2.14 19.28 -13.17
CA HIS A 60 2.86 18.04 -12.87
C HIS A 60 2.01 16.78 -13.03
N GLY A 61 0.83 16.91 -13.65
CA GLY A 61 -0.11 15.84 -13.87
C GLY A 61 -1.45 16.07 -13.19
N PRO A 62 -2.33 15.06 -13.26
CA PRO A 62 -3.66 15.13 -12.67
C PRO A 62 -3.57 15.11 -11.14
N VAL A 63 -4.37 15.95 -10.49
CA VAL A 63 -4.36 16.15 -9.04
C VAL A 63 -5.78 16.01 -8.50
N VAL A 64 -5.96 15.14 -7.51
CA VAL A 64 -7.11 15.14 -6.62
C VAL A 64 -6.93 16.30 -5.64
N VAL A 65 -7.71 17.37 -5.83
CA VAL A 65 -7.50 18.67 -5.15
C VAL A 65 -7.58 18.53 -3.63
N ASP A 66 -8.53 17.74 -3.14
CA ASP A 66 -8.75 17.58 -1.70
C ASP A 66 -7.55 16.89 -1.04
N ILE A 67 -7.05 15.81 -1.64
CA ILE A 67 -5.85 15.10 -1.18
C ILE A 67 -4.59 15.96 -1.30
N TYR A 68 -4.50 16.81 -2.32
CA TYR A 68 -3.36 17.72 -2.44
C TYR A 68 -3.33 18.74 -1.30
N ARG A 69 -4.49 19.28 -0.92
CA ARG A 69 -4.61 20.24 0.18
C ARG A 69 -4.24 19.60 1.51
N GLU A 70 -4.72 18.38 1.74
CA GLU A 70 -4.40 17.59 2.92
C GLU A 70 -2.91 17.29 3.02
N LEU A 71 -2.29 16.83 1.94
CA LEU A 71 -0.88 16.45 1.92
C LEU A 71 0.08 17.63 1.72
N LYS A 72 -0.43 18.85 1.64
CA LYS A 72 0.37 20.05 1.31
C LYS A 72 1.48 20.30 2.33
N GLU A 73 1.20 20.01 3.61
CA GLU A 73 2.14 20.25 4.71
C GLU A 73 3.37 19.35 4.66
N TYR A 74 3.23 18.13 4.11
CA TYR A 74 4.36 17.22 3.87
C TYR A 74 5.30 17.72 2.77
N GLY A 75 4.82 18.55 1.84
CA GLY A 75 5.62 19.13 0.75
C GLY A 75 6.26 18.06 -0.14
N LYS A 76 7.59 17.90 -0.04
CA LYS A 76 8.37 16.88 -0.77
C LYS A 76 8.79 15.71 0.11
N SER A 77 8.52 15.79 1.41
CA SER A 77 8.86 14.76 2.37
C SER A 77 7.98 13.52 2.17
N PRO A 78 8.47 12.34 2.58
CA PRO A 78 7.64 11.17 2.79
C PRO A 78 6.45 11.46 3.68
N ILE A 79 5.34 10.79 3.41
CA ILE A 79 4.16 10.78 4.27
C ILE A 79 4.43 9.79 5.38
N ASP A 80 4.17 10.23 6.60
CA ASP A 80 4.30 9.39 7.80
C ASP A 80 3.06 8.49 7.93
N PRO A 81 3.20 7.16 7.78
CA PRO A 81 2.08 6.22 7.88
C PRO A 81 1.38 6.27 9.24
N ASP A 82 2.12 6.47 10.32
CA ASP A 82 1.60 6.50 11.69
C ASP A 82 0.64 7.68 11.93
N THR A 83 0.82 8.76 11.17
CA THR A 83 0.00 9.98 11.28
C THR A 83 -1.12 10.01 10.24
N PHE A 84 -0.91 9.40 9.07
CA PHE A 84 -1.83 9.52 7.94
C PHE A 84 -2.89 8.41 7.90
N ILE A 85 -2.58 7.22 8.38
CA ILE A 85 -3.52 6.08 8.39
C ILE A 85 -4.43 6.19 9.61
N SER A 86 -5.75 6.14 9.41
CA SER A 86 -6.72 6.10 10.50
C SER A 86 -6.54 4.87 11.39
N ASP A 87 -6.75 5.04 12.71
CA ASP A 87 -6.77 3.95 13.69
C ASP A 87 -7.83 2.88 13.37
N ASP A 88 -8.90 3.26 12.66
CA ASP A 88 -9.98 2.37 12.24
C ASP A 88 -9.70 1.66 10.89
N PHE A 89 -8.50 1.80 10.35
CA PHE A 89 -8.12 1.21 9.06
C PHE A 89 -8.20 -0.32 9.09
N ASN A 90 -8.89 -0.90 8.10
CA ASN A 90 -9.02 -2.34 7.95
C ASN A 90 -8.81 -2.77 6.48
N TRP A 91 -7.84 -3.65 6.27
CA TRP A 91 -7.55 -4.24 4.95
C TRP A 91 -8.76 -4.91 4.29
N ASP A 92 -9.61 -5.55 5.10
CA ASP A 92 -10.77 -6.31 4.60
C ASP A 92 -11.81 -5.42 3.90
N ASP A 93 -11.81 -4.12 4.18
CA ASP A 93 -12.71 -3.14 3.58
C ASP A 93 -12.40 -2.83 2.12
N TYR A 94 -11.20 -3.16 1.66
CA TYR A 94 -10.67 -2.83 0.33
C TYR A 94 -10.54 -4.07 -0.58
N ARG A 95 -10.87 -5.27 -0.09
CA ARG A 95 -10.87 -6.51 -0.88
C ARG A 95 -11.52 -6.40 -2.27
N PRO A 96 -12.66 -5.68 -2.45
CA PRO A 96 -13.28 -5.57 -3.77
C PRO A 96 -12.46 -4.76 -4.80
N VAL A 97 -11.48 -3.98 -4.34
CA VAL A 97 -10.65 -3.10 -5.19
C VAL A 97 -9.17 -3.46 -5.15
N GLU A 98 -8.77 -4.31 -4.20
CA GLU A 98 -7.40 -4.76 -3.96
C GLU A 98 -6.72 -5.22 -5.25
N ASP A 99 -7.35 -6.09 -6.05
CA ASP A 99 -6.77 -6.55 -7.31
C ASP A 99 -6.45 -5.39 -8.26
N THR A 100 -7.31 -4.38 -8.34
CA THR A 100 -7.08 -3.19 -9.18
C THR A 100 -5.95 -2.32 -8.64
N LEU A 101 -5.85 -2.20 -7.32
CA LEU A 101 -4.82 -1.39 -6.66
C LEU A 101 -3.45 -2.07 -6.75
N ILE A 102 -3.40 -3.39 -6.58
CA ILE A 102 -2.18 -4.22 -6.68
C ILE A 102 -1.70 -4.32 -8.14
N ASP A 103 -2.61 -4.44 -9.11
CA ASP A 103 -2.25 -4.48 -10.55
C ASP A 103 -1.41 -3.25 -10.96
N TYR A 104 -1.55 -2.14 -10.22
CA TYR A 104 -0.75 -0.94 -10.43
C TYR A 104 0.49 -0.81 -9.54
N GLY A 105 0.49 -1.38 -8.33
CA GLY A 105 1.58 -1.27 -7.36
C GLY A 105 2.96 -1.68 -7.90
N ILE A 106 3.02 -2.59 -8.87
CA ILE A 106 4.29 -3.23 -9.28
C ILE A 106 4.76 -2.90 -10.72
N SER A 107 3.90 -2.36 -11.60
CA SER A 107 4.22 -2.32 -13.04
C SER A 107 4.76 -0.99 -13.58
N MET A 108 4.35 0.18 -13.06
CA MET A 108 4.54 1.44 -13.81
C MET A 108 5.19 2.62 -13.07
N ALA A 109 5.42 2.56 -11.76
CA ALA A 109 6.33 3.49 -11.10
C ALA A 109 7.74 2.87 -11.09
N PRO A 110 8.83 3.59 -11.40
CA PRO A 110 10.18 3.08 -11.18
C PRO A 110 10.50 3.08 -9.68
N ILE A 111 9.72 2.37 -8.89
CA ILE A 111 10.13 1.79 -7.62
C ILE A 111 10.92 0.53 -8.04
N ARG A 112 12.16 0.40 -7.57
CA ARG A 112 13.21 -0.39 -8.21
C ARG A 112 12.75 -1.80 -8.65
N ARG A 113 13.05 -2.14 -9.92
CA ARG A 113 13.09 -3.51 -10.45
C ARG A 113 13.90 -4.38 -9.48
N GLY A 114 13.28 -5.36 -8.84
CA GLY A 114 14.08 -6.39 -8.16
C GLY A 114 13.44 -7.25 -7.08
N LEU A 115 12.20 -7.01 -6.63
CA LEU A 115 11.56 -7.92 -5.67
C LEU A 115 10.29 -8.53 -6.27
N TYR A 116 10.27 -9.85 -6.28
CA TYR A 116 9.06 -10.63 -6.47
C TYR A 116 8.00 -10.13 -5.50
N VAL A 117 6.78 -9.93 -6.00
CA VAL A 117 5.59 -9.64 -5.21
C VAL A 117 5.42 -10.74 -4.17
N ILE A 118 5.97 -10.53 -2.98
CA ILE A 118 5.61 -11.33 -1.82
C ILE A 118 4.19 -10.87 -1.50
N LYS A 119 3.19 -11.63 -1.96
CA LYS A 119 1.84 -11.45 -1.42
C LYS A 119 1.99 -11.59 0.10
N PRO A 120 1.63 -10.59 0.92
CA PRO A 120 1.74 -10.73 2.36
C PRO A 120 0.94 -11.96 2.77
N THR A 121 1.64 -13.01 3.19
CA THR A 121 1.02 -14.23 3.67
C THR A 121 0.29 -13.87 4.96
N ARG A 122 -1.01 -14.18 5.01
CA ARG A 122 -2.03 -13.90 6.05
C ARG A 122 -1.66 -14.21 7.52
N SER A 123 -0.43 -14.58 7.86
CA SER A 123 -0.02 -14.96 9.22
C SER A 123 0.28 -13.79 10.18
N HIS A 124 0.37 -12.55 9.71
CA HIS A 124 0.62 -11.39 10.58
C HIS A 124 -0.65 -10.65 11.05
N LEU A 125 -1.84 -11.08 10.61
CA LEU A 125 -3.14 -10.57 11.05
C LEU A 125 -3.55 -11.06 12.47
N GLY A 126 -2.58 -11.17 13.36
CA GLY A 126 -2.75 -11.63 14.73
C GLY A 126 -2.12 -10.67 15.72
N ARG A 127 -2.93 -9.74 16.25
CA ARG A 127 -2.74 -8.98 17.49
C ARG A 127 -1.37 -8.31 17.68
N LYS A 128 -1.33 -6.98 17.62
CA LYS A 128 -0.57 -6.21 18.61
C LYS A 128 -1.43 -5.12 19.24
N THR A 129 -2.12 -5.55 20.28
CA THR A 129 -2.45 -4.71 21.43
C THR A 129 -1.20 -3.98 21.92
N SER A 130 -1.27 -2.65 22.08
CA SER A 130 -0.50 -1.81 23.01
C SER A 130 0.79 -2.43 23.58
N LEU A 131 1.96 -1.99 23.12
CA LEU A 131 3.20 -2.16 23.87
C LEU A 131 3.97 -0.83 23.96
N LYS A 132 4.11 -0.38 25.21
CA LYS A 132 4.83 0.81 25.65
C LYS A 132 6.27 0.82 25.14
N LYS A 133 6.76 2.03 24.82
CA LYS A 133 8.20 2.37 24.75
C LYS A 133 8.93 1.81 25.98
N ASN A 134 10.04 1.11 25.76
CA ASN A 134 11.26 1.15 26.59
C ASN A 134 12.33 0.18 26.05
N GLY A 135 13.56 0.69 25.88
CA GLY A 135 14.81 -0.08 26.02
C GLY A 135 15.15 -1.02 24.86
N GLY A 136 16.25 -0.71 24.16
CA GLY A 136 16.66 -1.42 22.96
C GLY A 136 16.98 -2.90 23.14
N LEU A 137 16.84 -3.67 22.07
CA LEU A 137 17.44 -4.98 21.94
C LEU A 137 17.91 -5.21 20.50
N ARG A 138 19.17 -5.59 20.39
CA ARG A 138 19.84 -6.09 19.18
C ARG A 138 19.12 -7.34 18.70
N PHE A 139 18.76 -7.41 17.42
CA PHE A 139 18.30 -8.65 16.81
C PHE A 139 19.48 -9.41 16.20
N LEU A 140 19.77 -10.58 16.77
CA LEU A 140 20.71 -11.57 16.25
C LEU A 140 20.05 -12.29 15.05
N MET A 141 20.76 -12.37 13.93
CA MET A 141 20.38 -13.21 12.78
C MET A 141 20.36 -14.70 13.19
N PRO A 142 19.31 -15.48 12.87
CA PRO A 142 19.36 -16.92 13.01
C PRO A 142 20.16 -17.54 11.85
N THR A 143 21.22 -18.26 12.19
CA THR A 143 22.02 -19.06 11.25
C THR A 143 21.23 -20.30 10.81
N SER A 144 21.19 -20.53 9.50
CA SER A 144 20.61 -21.71 8.86
C SER A 144 21.25 -22.99 9.41
N LYS A 145 20.43 -23.89 9.98
CA LYS A 145 20.83 -25.26 10.28
C LYS A 145 20.11 -26.22 9.34
N ASN A 146 20.95 -26.87 8.54
CA ASN A 146 20.71 -28.01 7.69
C ASN A 146 20.19 -29.21 8.50
N THR A 147 19.08 -29.83 8.08
CA THR A 147 18.75 -31.22 8.45
C THR A 147 18.16 -31.95 7.26
N SER A 148 18.98 -32.84 6.70
CA SER A 148 18.57 -33.93 5.83
C SER A 148 17.51 -34.78 6.52
N THR A 149 16.49 -35.21 5.80
CA THR A 149 15.69 -36.38 6.19
C THR A 149 15.52 -37.27 4.96
N ARG A 150 16.14 -38.45 5.06
CA ARG A 150 15.85 -39.63 4.25
C ARG A 150 14.42 -40.10 4.56
N TYR A 151 13.65 -40.45 3.55
CA TYR A 151 12.69 -41.54 3.62
C TYR A 151 12.67 -42.23 2.24
N GLY A 152 12.97 -43.52 2.25
CA GLY A 152 12.72 -44.42 1.12
C GLY A 152 11.44 -45.22 1.34
N LYS A 153 10.84 -45.65 0.23
CA LYS A 153 10.10 -46.90 0.01
C LYS A 153 9.90 -47.02 -1.51
N GLU A 154 10.50 -48.04 -2.13
CA GLU A 154 9.87 -49.33 -2.47
C GLU A 154 8.81 -49.16 -3.57
N GLU A 155 9.20 -49.44 -4.82
CA GLU A 155 8.68 -50.51 -5.68
C GLU A 155 9.65 -50.76 -6.86
#